data_AF-A0A5N6TZW6-F1
#
_entry.id   AF-A0A5N6TZW6-F1
#
_cell.length_a   1.000
_cell.length_b   1.000
_cell.length_c   1.000
_cell.angle_alpha   90.00
_cell.angle_beta   90.00
_cell.angle_gamma   90.00
#
_symmetry.space_group_name_H-M   'P 1'
#
loop_
_entity.id
_entity.type
_entity.pdbx_description
1 polymer ?
#
loop_
_entity_poly.entity_id
_entity_poly.type
_entity_poly.pdbx_seq_one_letter_code
_entity_poly.pdbx_strand_id
1 'polypeptide(L)'
;MASTLSAGTFQDITFFPDNTVYLQDKIYGDHTISEPVLTELLQSPALLRLAGVGLHGQTDLLGITHTVTRLEHSIGAFLLVRKVGANVAEQVAALLHDISHTVLSHDVDGALSKPGESFHEVHKMRYIMTTQLPQTLIKHGFTDLKPFDEELYPLVEMPAPHLCADRLDYSLRDTVAFGKLDIEDARRVYSSLRAFPDSSSPQRLLVLQDTDLAMALARAYMECDRDVWCSPAHANMSKKIGQLIGDLVHREVFKEEVLWTLSDRDFWELLKCKVDSDGLRVIEAIESGPSKESETDLPRGSKIRTIDPDIVLPGATEPSALSVLKTEWAGERQEYIRAPLTSTDLQGALPLVTKGKVRDLYDVDEKTLLFVATDRISAYDVIMENGIPEKGILLTLCTKTWFKILSDALPSLRTHFLTLDLPPQVPESLRPVLQNRSMQVRKLKILPIEAIVRGYITGSAWNEYKKSGTVHGIKVAEGLKESQAFPDGPIYTPSTKAEQGDHDENIHPDLAAAIIGEPYASKIAELSIQLYKVAHEYALSRGVIIADTKFEFGLDPETNEIVLADEVLTPDSSRFWPKDLYEIGRGQQSFDKQFLRDWLTSEGLKGKPGVRMTEEIAQKTSAKYREAWERITGGL
;
A
#
# COMPACT_ATOMS: atom_id res chain seq x y z
N MET A 1 45.62 -24.58 11.73
CA MET A 1 44.45 -25.20 12.39
C MET A 1 43.22 -24.60 11.76
N ALA A 2 42.13 -25.34 11.66
CA ALA A 2 40.87 -24.77 11.17
C ALA A 2 40.40 -23.69 12.16
N SER A 3 39.80 -22.61 11.65
CA SER A 3 39.21 -21.55 12.46
C SER A 3 37.71 -21.49 12.21
N THR A 4 36.91 -21.47 13.27
CA THR A 4 35.45 -21.41 13.18
C THR A 4 34.95 -20.04 13.62
N LEU A 5 34.08 -19.44 12.82
CA LEU A 5 33.34 -18.22 13.09
C LEU A 5 31.85 -18.56 13.19
N SER A 6 31.19 -18.16 14.27
CA SER A 6 29.74 -18.17 14.31
C SER A 6 29.21 -16.93 13.59
N ALA A 7 28.47 -17.13 12.51
CA ALA A 7 27.91 -16.04 11.72
C ALA A 7 26.66 -15.43 12.37
N GLY A 8 26.01 -16.17 13.28
CA GLY A 8 24.85 -15.71 14.03
C GLY A 8 24.05 -16.90 14.60
N THR A 9 22.73 -16.87 14.48
CA THR A 9 21.84 -17.82 15.16
C THR A 9 21.81 -19.20 14.50
N PHE A 10 21.91 -19.26 13.18
CA PHE A 10 21.70 -20.44 12.36
C PHE A 10 22.98 -21.00 11.74
N GLN A 11 24.05 -20.22 11.64
CA GLN A 11 25.22 -20.59 10.85
C GLN A 11 26.56 -20.54 11.60
N ASP A 12 27.37 -21.58 11.39
CA ASP A 12 28.79 -21.62 11.72
C ASP A 12 29.63 -21.84 10.46
N ILE A 13 30.75 -21.12 10.35
CA ILE A 13 31.66 -21.13 9.22
C ILE A 13 33.03 -21.62 9.69
N THR A 14 33.53 -22.71 9.11
CA THR A 14 34.86 -23.24 9.41
C THR A 14 35.79 -23.11 8.21
N PHE A 15 36.88 -22.37 8.39
CA PHE A 15 37.92 -22.16 7.39
C PHE A 15 39.04 -23.19 7.56
N PHE A 16 39.36 -23.91 6.49
CA PHE A 16 40.42 -24.92 6.50
C PHE A 16 41.72 -24.41 5.84
N PRO A 17 42.88 -24.97 6.23
CA PRO A 17 44.18 -24.56 5.66
C PRO A 17 44.35 -24.83 4.15
N ASP A 18 43.52 -25.68 3.56
CA ASP A 18 43.52 -25.98 2.12
C ASP A 18 42.62 -25.03 1.30
N ASN A 19 42.22 -23.90 1.89
CA ASN A 19 41.29 -22.91 1.36
C ASN A 19 39.86 -23.43 1.14
N THR A 20 39.49 -24.58 1.68
CA THR A 20 38.09 -24.99 1.72
C THR A 20 37.35 -24.30 2.87
N VAL A 21 36.07 -23.99 2.66
CA VAL A 21 35.18 -23.40 3.66
C VAL A 21 34.04 -24.37 3.91
N TYR A 22 33.82 -24.74 5.17
CA TYR A 22 32.70 -25.57 5.59
C TYR A 22 31.66 -24.72 6.28
N LEU A 23 30.44 -24.75 5.74
CA LEU A 23 29.29 -24.02 6.24
C LEU A 23 28.35 -25.01 6.90
N GLN A 24 27.97 -24.76 8.15
CA GLN A 24 26.94 -25.50 8.85
C GLN A 24 25.75 -24.57 9.04
N ASP A 25 24.63 -24.87 8.40
CA ASP A 25 23.39 -24.08 8.52
C ASP A 25 22.27 -24.96 9.11
N LYS A 26 21.60 -24.46 10.17
CA LYS A 26 20.53 -25.21 10.85
C LYS A 26 19.31 -25.48 9.95
N ILE A 27 19.05 -24.67 8.92
CA ILE A 27 17.96 -24.81 7.95
C ILE A 27 18.44 -25.51 6.67
N TYR A 28 19.61 -25.13 6.14
CA TYR A 28 20.10 -25.59 4.83
C TYR A 28 21.08 -26.75 4.87
N GLY A 29 21.47 -27.19 6.08
CA GLY A 29 22.40 -28.30 6.28
C GLY A 29 23.86 -27.90 6.07
N ASP A 30 24.70 -28.91 5.89
CA ASP A 30 26.14 -28.75 5.81
C ASP A 30 26.64 -28.67 4.36
N HIS A 31 27.52 -27.70 4.07
CA HIS A 31 28.05 -27.43 2.73
C HIS A 31 29.56 -27.24 2.75
N THR A 32 30.26 -27.90 1.83
CA THR A 32 31.69 -27.66 1.58
C THR A 32 31.86 -26.82 0.32
N ILE A 33 32.50 -25.67 0.47
CA ILE A 33 32.81 -24.73 -0.62
C ILE A 33 34.29 -24.82 -0.95
N SER A 34 34.60 -24.97 -2.24
CA SER A 34 35.96 -25.15 -2.74
C SER A 34 36.29 -24.30 -3.96
N GLU A 35 35.29 -23.61 -4.53
CA GLU A 35 35.45 -22.71 -5.66
C GLU A 35 36.31 -21.50 -5.26
N PRO A 36 37.46 -21.26 -5.91
CA PRO A 36 38.44 -20.28 -5.44
C PRO A 36 37.89 -18.87 -5.21
N VAL A 37 36.97 -18.40 -6.07
CA VAL A 37 36.34 -17.09 -5.91
C VAL A 37 35.46 -17.03 -4.67
N LEU A 38 34.63 -18.06 -4.44
CA LEU A 38 33.71 -18.11 -3.31
C LEU A 38 34.46 -18.25 -1.99
N THR A 39 35.50 -19.09 -1.94
CA THR A 39 36.29 -19.28 -0.73
C THR A 39 37.10 -18.03 -0.36
N GLU A 40 37.59 -17.27 -1.35
CA GLU A 40 38.25 -15.98 -1.11
C GLU A 40 37.26 -14.90 -0.65
N LEU A 41 36.06 -14.84 -1.23
CA LEU A 41 35.00 -13.90 -0.82
C LEU A 41 34.48 -14.20 0.59
N LEU A 42 34.26 -15.47 0.93
CA LEU A 42 33.84 -15.92 2.27
C LEU A 42 34.85 -15.57 3.36
N GLN A 43 36.12 -15.38 3.00
CA GLN A 43 37.19 -14.95 3.90
C GLN A 43 37.44 -13.44 3.86
N SER A 44 36.72 -12.69 3.02
CA SER A 44 36.98 -11.27 2.83
C SER A 44 36.49 -10.46 4.05
N PRO A 45 37.31 -9.51 4.57
CA PRO A 45 36.86 -8.57 5.58
C PRO A 45 35.55 -7.84 5.24
N ALA A 46 35.33 -7.54 3.96
CA ALA A 46 34.13 -6.85 3.49
C ALA A 46 32.85 -7.67 3.72
N LEU A 47 32.92 -8.99 3.54
CA LEU A 47 31.79 -9.88 3.82
C LEU A 47 31.69 -10.23 5.31
N LEU A 48 32.82 -10.58 5.94
CA LEU A 48 32.84 -11.02 7.34
C LEU A 48 32.37 -9.96 8.34
N ARG A 49 32.48 -8.67 8.01
CA ARG A 49 31.92 -7.59 8.84
C ARG A 49 30.41 -7.73 9.06
N LEU A 50 29.69 -8.33 8.10
CA LEU A 50 28.24 -8.48 8.17
C LEU A 50 27.79 -9.37 9.33
N ALA A 51 28.70 -10.15 9.93
CA ALA A 51 28.43 -10.89 11.17
C ALA A 51 28.12 -9.96 12.36
N GLY A 52 28.58 -8.71 12.29
CA GLY A 52 28.31 -7.68 13.28
C GLY A 52 27.12 -6.78 12.96
N VAL A 53 26.35 -7.06 11.91
CA VAL A 53 25.21 -6.26 11.45
C VAL A 53 23.95 -7.12 11.45
N GLY A 54 22.96 -6.76 12.27
CA GLY A 54 21.67 -7.43 12.38
C GLY A 54 20.72 -7.06 11.24
N LEU A 55 19.87 -8.00 10.83
CA LEU A 55 18.88 -7.83 9.76
C LEU A 55 17.85 -6.73 10.11
N HIS A 56 17.40 -6.70 11.38
CA HIS A 56 16.39 -5.80 11.93
C HIS A 56 16.98 -4.61 12.71
N GLY A 57 18.25 -4.27 12.44
CA GLY A 57 18.90 -3.06 12.95
C GLY A 57 18.94 -2.97 14.47
N GLN A 58 18.54 -1.83 15.02
CA GLN A 58 18.48 -1.60 16.47
C GLN A 58 17.58 -2.59 17.23
N THR A 59 16.54 -3.15 16.62
CA THR A 59 15.67 -4.12 17.32
C THR A 59 16.38 -5.45 17.55
N ASP A 60 17.26 -5.87 16.64
CA ASP A 60 18.15 -7.03 16.83
C ASP A 60 19.19 -6.74 17.91
N LEU A 61 19.81 -5.55 17.84
CA LEU A 61 20.83 -5.13 18.79
C LEU A 61 20.32 -5.12 20.24
N LEU A 62 19.08 -4.67 20.44
CA LEU A 62 18.44 -4.54 21.75
C LEU A 62 17.77 -5.84 22.23
N GLY A 63 17.79 -6.90 21.40
CA GLY A 63 17.15 -8.18 21.73
C GLY A 63 15.61 -8.10 21.77
N ILE A 64 15.03 -7.13 21.06
CA ILE A 64 13.58 -7.00 20.88
C ILE A 64 13.13 -8.02 19.83
N THR A 65 13.89 -8.15 18.75
CA THR A 65 13.78 -9.22 17.77
C THR A 65 14.87 -10.27 17.98
N HIS A 66 14.66 -11.47 17.44
CA HIS A 66 15.69 -12.49 17.38
C HIS A 66 16.78 -12.08 16.38
N THR A 67 18.03 -12.11 16.83
CA THR A 67 19.16 -11.71 16.00
C THR A 67 19.40 -12.69 14.86
N VAL A 68 19.27 -12.20 13.63
CA VAL A 68 19.77 -12.83 12.39
C VAL A 68 20.73 -11.83 11.75
N THR A 69 21.94 -12.25 11.38
CA THR A 69 22.91 -11.31 10.83
C THR A 69 22.81 -11.20 9.30
N ARG A 70 23.27 -10.07 8.75
CA ARG A 70 23.40 -9.87 7.30
C ARG A 70 24.37 -10.87 6.67
N LEU A 71 25.34 -11.40 7.42
CA LEU A 71 26.23 -12.46 6.95
C LEU A 71 25.47 -13.78 6.78
N GLU A 72 24.64 -14.14 7.76
CA GLU A 72 23.80 -15.34 7.66
C GLU A 72 22.90 -15.27 6.43
N HIS A 73 22.33 -14.08 6.22
CA HIS A 73 21.44 -13.82 5.11
C HIS A 73 22.15 -13.93 3.75
N SER A 74 23.30 -13.29 3.61
CA SER A 74 24.13 -13.34 2.40
C SER A 74 24.57 -14.77 2.04
N ILE A 75 25.03 -15.54 3.04
CA ILE A 75 25.39 -16.95 2.84
C ILE A 75 24.15 -17.79 2.52
N GLY A 76 23.04 -17.50 3.16
CA GLY A 76 21.78 -18.19 2.95
C GLY A 76 21.25 -18.05 1.51
N ALA A 77 21.19 -16.82 1.00
CA ALA A 77 20.82 -16.55 -0.40
C ALA A 77 21.76 -17.27 -1.38
N PHE A 78 23.08 -17.26 -1.11
CA PHE A 78 24.07 -18.03 -1.84
C PHE A 78 23.77 -19.54 -1.86
N LEU A 79 23.44 -20.13 -0.71
CA LEU A 79 23.12 -21.56 -0.61
C LEU A 79 21.81 -21.92 -1.32
N LEU A 80 20.83 -21.02 -1.35
CA LEU A 80 19.57 -21.21 -2.09
C LEU A 80 19.79 -21.26 -3.60
N VAL A 81 20.53 -20.31 -4.17
CA VAL A 81 20.80 -20.34 -5.62
C VAL A 81 21.69 -21.53 -5.99
N ARG A 82 22.67 -21.88 -5.14
CA ARG A 82 23.50 -23.08 -5.30
C ARG A 82 22.65 -24.36 -5.29
N LYS A 83 21.67 -24.46 -4.39
CA LYS A 83 20.77 -25.63 -4.25
C LYS A 83 19.97 -25.92 -5.53
N VAL A 84 19.66 -24.88 -6.31
CA VAL A 84 18.90 -25.01 -7.56
C VAL A 84 19.79 -25.01 -8.81
N GLY A 85 21.11 -25.09 -8.65
CA GLY A 85 22.06 -25.29 -9.77
C GLY A 85 22.50 -24.00 -10.47
N ALA A 86 22.45 -22.86 -9.78
CA ALA A 86 23.01 -21.59 -10.27
C ALA A 86 24.49 -21.72 -10.64
N ASN A 87 24.93 -20.97 -11.65
CA ASN A 87 26.35 -20.89 -12.00
C ASN A 87 27.15 -20.09 -10.96
N VAL A 88 28.48 -20.12 -11.04
CA VAL A 88 29.35 -19.45 -10.05
C VAL A 88 29.15 -17.94 -10.04
N ALA A 89 28.87 -17.29 -11.18
CA ALA A 89 28.66 -15.84 -11.24
C ALA A 89 27.43 -15.42 -10.42
N GLU A 90 26.35 -16.17 -10.57
CA GLU A 90 25.11 -15.95 -9.83
C GLU A 90 25.25 -16.30 -8.34
N GLN A 91 26.02 -17.33 -8.01
CA GLN A 91 26.36 -17.64 -6.61
C GLN A 91 27.18 -16.50 -5.97
N VAL A 92 28.08 -15.89 -6.71
CA VAL A 92 28.82 -14.69 -6.27
C VAL A 92 27.87 -13.51 -6.09
N ALA A 93 26.94 -13.28 -7.03
CA ALA A 93 25.95 -12.22 -6.92
C ALA A 93 25.08 -12.39 -5.67
N ALA A 94 24.55 -13.60 -5.44
CA ALA A 94 23.80 -13.93 -4.24
C ALA A 94 24.61 -13.73 -2.94
N LEU A 95 25.89 -14.08 -2.93
CA LEU A 95 26.74 -13.88 -1.75
C LEU A 95 27.00 -12.40 -1.44
N LEU A 96 26.94 -11.53 -2.45
CA LEU A 96 27.33 -10.11 -2.36
C LEU A 96 26.15 -9.15 -2.50
N HIS A 97 24.90 -9.63 -2.55
CA HIS A 97 23.73 -8.77 -2.74
C HIS A 97 23.64 -7.69 -1.66
N ASP A 98 23.73 -8.12 -0.40
CA ASP A 98 23.59 -7.31 0.80
C ASP A 98 24.89 -6.65 1.28
N ILE A 99 25.94 -6.67 0.46
CA ILE A 99 27.30 -6.31 0.87
C ILE A 99 27.46 -4.87 1.35
N SER A 100 26.54 -3.97 0.97
CA SER A 100 26.57 -2.54 1.29
C SER A 100 25.73 -2.14 2.50
N HIS A 101 25.09 -3.08 3.20
CA HIS A 101 24.36 -2.75 4.41
C HIS A 101 25.24 -2.07 5.45
N THR A 102 24.77 -0.94 5.97
CA THR A 102 25.41 -0.20 7.06
C THR A 102 25.08 -0.83 8.41
N VAL A 103 25.77 -0.37 9.45
CA VAL A 103 25.35 -0.56 10.83
C VAL A 103 23.87 -0.19 10.99
N LEU A 104 23.18 -0.97 11.82
CA LEU A 104 21.75 -0.88 12.08
C LEU A 104 20.86 -1.02 10.83
N SER A 105 21.39 -1.64 9.77
CA SER A 105 20.67 -1.97 8.53
C SER A 105 19.88 -0.78 7.96
N HIS A 106 18.55 -0.84 7.97
CA HIS A 106 17.66 0.14 7.34
C HIS A 106 17.39 1.38 8.20
N ASP A 107 17.90 1.45 9.44
CA ASP A 107 17.61 2.56 10.34
C ASP A 107 18.06 3.92 9.78
N VAL A 108 19.10 3.94 8.96
CA VAL A 108 19.64 5.17 8.37
C VAL A 108 18.90 5.62 7.10
N ASP A 109 18.11 4.75 6.48
CA ASP A 109 17.49 5.00 5.16
C ASP A 109 16.65 6.29 5.18
N GLY A 110 15.80 6.44 6.19
CA GLY A 110 14.90 7.59 6.31
C GLY A 110 15.60 8.94 6.56
N ALA A 111 16.88 8.94 6.93
CA ALA A 111 17.64 10.14 7.26
C ALA A 111 18.76 10.47 6.27
N LEU A 112 19.30 9.46 5.57
CA LEU A 112 20.42 9.60 4.65
C LEU A 112 20.05 9.28 3.18
N SER A 113 18.79 8.93 2.90
CA SER A 113 18.30 8.68 1.54
C SER A 113 17.04 9.47 1.24
N LYS A 114 16.69 9.58 -0.04
CA LYS A 114 15.43 10.22 -0.42
C LYS A 114 14.26 9.33 -0.03
N PRO A 115 13.06 9.90 0.20
CA PRO A 115 11.86 9.10 0.44
C PRO A 115 11.66 8.04 -0.65
N GLY A 116 11.57 6.77 -0.24
CA GLY A 116 11.38 5.62 -1.14
C GLY A 116 12.67 4.95 -1.63
N GLU A 117 13.84 5.53 -1.38
CA GLU A 117 15.15 4.92 -1.66
C GLU A 117 15.68 4.20 -0.41
N SER A 118 16.45 3.12 -0.57
CA SER A 118 17.26 2.54 0.52
C SER A 118 18.73 2.95 0.37
N PHE A 119 19.37 3.29 1.49
CA PHE A 119 20.74 3.81 1.49
C PHE A 119 21.72 2.78 0.94
N HIS A 120 21.58 1.52 1.36
CA HIS A 120 22.47 0.45 0.95
C HIS A 120 22.35 0.15 -0.56
N GLU A 121 21.15 0.24 -1.14
CA GLU A 121 20.92 0.08 -2.60
C GLU A 121 21.60 1.20 -3.38
N VAL A 122 21.30 2.47 -3.04
CA VAL A 122 21.82 3.65 -3.76
C VAL A 122 23.33 3.77 -3.64
N HIS A 123 23.90 3.44 -2.48
CA HIS A 123 25.33 3.58 -2.21
C HIS A 123 26.11 2.27 -2.39
N LYS A 124 25.50 1.21 -2.92
CA LYS A 124 26.13 -0.11 -3.07
C LYS A 124 27.47 -0.04 -3.80
N MET A 125 27.46 0.54 -5.01
CA MET A 125 28.67 0.65 -5.82
C MET A 125 29.72 1.57 -5.19
N ARG A 126 29.29 2.62 -4.46
CA ARG A 126 30.21 3.49 -3.72
C ARG A 126 30.95 2.68 -2.65
N TYR A 127 30.23 1.87 -1.88
CA TYR A 127 30.83 1.00 -0.87
C TYR A 127 31.79 -0.02 -1.50
N ILE A 128 31.33 -0.76 -2.53
CA ILE A 128 32.12 -1.80 -3.20
C ILE A 128 33.49 -1.27 -3.64
N MET A 129 33.54 -0.06 -4.19
CA MET A 129 34.79 0.56 -4.67
C MET A 129 35.78 0.93 -3.54
N THR A 130 35.34 0.91 -2.28
CA THR A 130 36.23 1.08 -1.10
C THR A 130 36.85 -0.24 -0.62
N THR A 131 36.41 -1.37 -1.18
CA THR A 131 36.81 -2.72 -0.76
C THR A 131 37.77 -3.38 -1.77
N GLN A 132 38.31 -4.53 -1.39
CA GLN A 132 39.09 -5.42 -2.25
C GLN A 132 38.24 -6.26 -3.22
N LEU A 133 36.91 -6.23 -3.09
CA LEU A 133 36.01 -7.11 -3.83
C LEU A 133 36.16 -6.98 -5.35
N PRO A 134 36.27 -5.77 -5.95
CA PRO A 134 36.48 -5.65 -7.39
C PRO A 134 37.75 -6.35 -7.86
N GLN A 135 38.87 -6.19 -7.13
CA GLN A 135 40.13 -6.82 -7.46
C GLN A 135 40.05 -8.35 -7.29
N THR A 136 39.36 -8.84 -6.27
CA THR A 136 39.09 -10.27 -6.09
C THR A 136 38.29 -10.84 -7.27
N LEU A 137 37.22 -10.17 -7.70
CA LEU A 137 36.43 -10.61 -8.86
C LEU A 137 37.25 -10.63 -10.16
N ILE A 138 38.03 -9.57 -10.42
CA ILE A 138 38.92 -9.48 -11.59
C ILE A 138 39.94 -10.61 -11.59
N LYS A 139 40.57 -10.88 -10.42
CA LYS A 139 41.55 -11.96 -10.24
C LYS A 139 40.98 -13.33 -10.61
N HIS A 140 39.68 -13.55 -10.38
CA HIS A 140 38.98 -14.80 -10.68
C HIS A 140 38.24 -14.80 -12.03
N GLY A 141 38.53 -13.82 -12.90
CA GLY A 141 38.05 -13.80 -14.29
C GLY A 141 36.75 -13.02 -14.52
N PHE A 142 36.17 -12.38 -13.51
CA PHE A 142 34.99 -11.52 -13.63
C PHE A 142 35.40 -10.07 -13.94
N THR A 143 36.04 -9.84 -15.09
CA THR A 143 36.59 -8.53 -15.44
C THR A 143 35.53 -7.46 -15.74
N ASP A 144 34.30 -7.88 -16.05
CA ASP A 144 33.16 -6.98 -16.29
C ASP A 144 32.39 -6.61 -15.01
N LEU A 145 32.75 -7.20 -13.87
CA LEU A 145 32.14 -6.97 -12.57
C LEU A 145 30.62 -7.18 -12.52
N LYS A 146 30.04 -7.89 -13.50
CA LYS A 146 28.60 -8.18 -13.55
C LYS A 146 28.03 -8.81 -12.29
N PRO A 147 28.75 -9.65 -11.50
CA PRO A 147 28.19 -10.18 -10.26
C PRO A 147 27.75 -9.12 -9.22
N PHE A 148 28.11 -7.84 -9.37
CA PHE A 148 27.57 -6.78 -8.52
C PHE A 148 26.19 -6.26 -8.96
N ASP A 149 25.76 -6.58 -10.18
CA ASP A 149 24.49 -6.19 -10.77
C ASP A 149 23.49 -7.35 -10.66
N GLU A 150 22.68 -7.31 -9.60
CA GLU A 150 21.75 -8.38 -9.23
C GLU A 150 20.58 -8.53 -10.19
N GLU A 151 20.20 -7.46 -10.89
CA GLU A 151 19.11 -7.46 -11.86
C GLU A 151 19.38 -8.43 -13.02
N LEU A 152 20.65 -8.78 -13.24
CA LEU A 152 21.08 -9.79 -14.22
C LEU A 152 20.83 -11.24 -13.76
N TYR A 153 20.46 -11.46 -12.49
CA TYR A 153 20.37 -12.75 -11.84
C TYR A 153 19.00 -12.95 -11.16
N PRO A 154 17.96 -13.35 -11.91
CA PRO A 154 16.58 -13.42 -11.40
C PRO A 154 16.36 -14.40 -10.23
N LEU A 155 17.26 -15.39 -10.03
CA LEU A 155 17.17 -16.25 -8.86
C LEU A 155 17.62 -15.56 -7.57
N VAL A 156 18.45 -14.52 -7.67
CA VAL A 156 18.93 -13.74 -6.53
C VAL A 156 17.83 -12.78 -6.09
N GLU A 157 17.40 -11.93 -7.02
CA GLU A 157 16.41 -10.90 -6.78
C GLU A 157 15.36 -10.88 -7.91
N MET A 158 14.08 -10.78 -7.52
CA MET A 158 12.95 -10.69 -8.45
C MET A 158 11.80 -9.89 -7.82
N PRO A 159 11.03 -9.13 -8.62
CA PRO A 159 9.82 -8.49 -8.12
C PRO A 159 8.85 -9.46 -7.43
N ALA A 160 8.23 -9.01 -6.35
CA ALA A 160 7.12 -9.72 -5.72
C ALA A 160 5.94 -9.87 -6.73
N PRO A 161 5.14 -10.95 -6.65
CA PRO A 161 5.05 -11.90 -5.53
C PRO A 161 5.89 -13.19 -5.68
N HIS A 162 6.69 -13.31 -6.74
CA HIS A 162 7.54 -14.48 -7.00
C HIS A 162 8.56 -14.71 -5.87
N LEU A 163 9.08 -15.94 -5.75
CA LEU A 163 10.20 -16.22 -4.87
C LEU A 163 11.53 -15.84 -5.55
N CYS A 164 12.42 -15.22 -4.79
CA CYS A 164 13.84 -15.06 -5.10
C CYS A 164 14.68 -15.45 -3.87
N ALA A 165 15.98 -15.65 -4.02
CA ALA A 165 16.83 -16.15 -2.94
C ALA A 165 16.95 -15.18 -1.77
N ASP A 166 17.04 -13.87 -2.04
CA ASP A 166 16.95 -12.82 -1.03
C ASP A 166 15.64 -12.99 -0.21
N ARG A 167 14.48 -12.84 -0.86
CA ARG A 167 13.17 -12.93 -0.22
C ARG A 167 12.95 -14.23 0.54
N LEU A 168 13.35 -15.35 -0.05
CA LEU A 168 13.16 -16.66 0.56
C LEU A 168 14.07 -16.84 1.78
N ASP A 169 15.32 -16.40 1.73
CA ASP A 169 16.24 -16.61 2.84
C ASP A 169 15.85 -15.82 4.08
N TYR A 170 15.69 -14.49 3.97
CA TYR A 170 15.33 -13.70 5.16
C TYR A 170 14.01 -14.19 5.75
N SER A 171 13.05 -14.58 4.89
CA SER A 171 11.77 -15.09 5.38
C SER A 171 11.89 -16.42 6.11
N LEU A 172 12.69 -17.37 5.62
CA LEU A 172 12.89 -18.65 6.31
C LEU A 172 13.59 -18.46 7.66
N ARG A 173 14.62 -17.60 7.72
CA ARG A 173 15.33 -17.30 8.97
C ARG A 173 14.40 -16.63 9.98
N ASP A 174 13.71 -15.58 9.56
CA ASP A 174 12.82 -14.82 10.42
C ASP A 174 11.63 -15.65 10.88
N THR A 175 10.96 -16.37 9.98
CA THR A 175 9.80 -17.18 10.36
C THR A 175 10.18 -18.29 11.34
N VAL A 176 11.36 -18.89 11.21
CA VAL A 176 11.85 -19.85 12.22
C VAL A 176 12.25 -19.15 13.51
N ALA A 177 13.00 -18.04 13.43
CA ALA A 177 13.47 -17.29 14.59
C ALA A 177 12.30 -16.76 15.44
N PHE A 178 11.23 -16.29 14.80
CA PHE A 178 10.02 -15.77 15.45
C PHE A 178 8.98 -16.86 15.78
N GLY A 179 9.29 -18.14 15.54
CA GLY A 179 8.40 -19.25 15.84
C GLY A 179 7.11 -19.29 15.00
N LYS A 180 7.13 -18.68 13.81
CA LYS A 180 6.02 -18.65 12.84
C LYS A 180 6.02 -19.84 11.89
N LEU A 181 7.20 -20.45 11.67
CA LEU A 181 7.37 -21.66 10.86
C LEU A 181 8.26 -22.65 11.63
N ASP A 182 7.89 -23.93 11.62
CA ASP A 182 8.72 -24.97 12.21
C ASP A 182 10.02 -25.15 11.40
N ILE A 183 11.14 -25.40 12.08
CA ILE A 183 12.44 -25.55 11.42
C ILE A 183 12.46 -26.76 10.47
N GLU A 184 11.72 -27.82 10.75
CA GLU A 184 11.58 -28.97 9.85
C GLU A 184 10.80 -28.60 8.59
N ASP A 185 9.78 -27.75 8.69
CA ASP A 185 9.09 -27.24 7.51
C ASP A 185 9.98 -26.30 6.70
N ALA A 186 10.79 -25.45 7.34
CA ALA A 186 11.81 -24.65 6.65
C ALA A 186 12.84 -25.52 5.90
N ARG A 187 13.32 -26.61 6.52
CA ARG A 187 14.18 -27.62 5.89
C ARG A 187 13.48 -28.30 4.70
N ARG A 188 12.19 -28.61 4.84
CA ARG A 188 11.38 -29.18 3.75
C ARG A 188 11.27 -28.20 2.59
N VAL A 189 11.03 -26.90 2.85
CA VAL A 189 10.99 -25.85 1.81
C VAL A 189 12.31 -25.87 1.04
N TYR A 190 13.45 -25.78 1.74
CA TYR A 190 14.78 -25.84 1.13
C TYR A 190 15.00 -27.11 0.29
N SER A 191 14.66 -28.28 0.83
CA SER A 191 14.85 -29.56 0.14
C SER A 191 14.00 -29.70 -1.14
N SER A 192 12.80 -29.11 -1.14
CA SER A 192 11.83 -29.17 -2.22
C SER A 192 12.05 -28.10 -3.30
N LEU A 193 12.79 -27.04 -3.01
CA LEU A 193 13.04 -25.91 -3.90
C LEU A 193 13.70 -26.36 -5.22
N ARG A 194 13.20 -25.85 -6.35
CA ARG A 194 13.73 -26.10 -7.70
C ARG A 194 13.75 -24.80 -8.51
N ALA A 195 14.64 -24.76 -9.50
CA ALA A 195 14.54 -23.81 -10.60
C ALA A 195 13.68 -24.41 -11.71
N PHE A 196 12.72 -23.67 -12.23
CA PHE A 196 11.86 -24.08 -13.34
C PHE A 196 11.99 -23.10 -14.52
N PRO A 197 12.08 -23.56 -15.78
CA PRO A 197 12.04 -24.97 -16.21
C PRO A 197 13.32 -25.75 -15.84
N ASP A 198 14.46 -25.06 -15.76
CA ASP A 198 15.73 -25.61 -15.30
C ASP A 198 16.69 -24.47 -14.89
N SER A 199 17.85 -24.83 -14.35
CA SER A 199 18.83 -23.88 -13.81
C SER A 199 19.58 -23.05 -14.86
N SER A 200 19.49 -23.41 -16.14
CA SER A 200 20.15 -22.72 -17.24
C SER A 200 19.25 -21.71 -17.96
N SER A 201 17.93 -21.80 -17.76
CA SER A 201 16.98 -20.89 -18.38
C SER A 201 17.13 -19.45 -17.85
N PRO A 202 17.20 -18.42 -18.72
CA PRO A 202 17.35 -17.03 -18.31
C PRO A 202 16.10 -16.45 -17.62
N GLN A 203 14.93 -17.06 -17.80
CA GLN A 203 13.64 -16.64 -17.20
C GLN A 203 13.14 -17.66 -16.17
N ARG A 204 14.07 -18.36 -15.50
CA ARG A 204 13.70 -19.38 -14.53
C ARG A 204 13.15 -18.79 -13.24
N LEU A 205 12.22 -19.51 -12.62
CA LEU A 205 11.59 -19.17 -11.35
C LEU A 205 12.05 -20.14 -10.26
N LEU A 206 12.10 -19.66 -9.02
CA LEU A 206 12.13 -20.53 -7.83
C LEU A 206 10.72 -21.08 -7.59
N VAL A 207 10.56 -22.40 -7.64
CA VAL A 207 9.27 -23.06 -7.50
C VAL A 207 9.28 -24.09 -6.37
N LEU A 208 8.09 -24.33 -5.83
CA LEU A 208 7.81 -25.44 -4.90
C LEU A 208 6.91 -26.49 -5.58
N GLN A 209 6.79 -27.66 -4.96
CA GLN A 209 5.96 -28.76 -5.48
C GLN A 209 4.84 -29.17 -4.52
N ASP A 210 4.93 -28.74 -3.26
CA ASP A 210 3.98 -29.04 -2.19
C ASP A 210 3.17 -27.79 -1.88
N THR A 211 1.88 -27.81 -2.23
CA THR A 211 0.98 -26.66 -2.02
C THR A 211 0.72 -26.37 -0.55
N ASP A 212 0.71 -27.38 0.31
CA ASP A 212 0.41 -27.18 1.74
C ASP A 212 1.62 -26.57 2.45
N LEU A 213 2.82 -27.03 2.09
CA LEU A 213 4.07 -26.44 2.56
C LEU A 213 4.24 -24.99 2.05
N ALA A 214 3.91 -24.73 0.79
CA ALA A 214 3.94 -23.38 0.24
C ALA A 214 2.96 -22.43 0.94
N MET A 215 1.77 -22.94 1.29
CA MET A 215 0.78 -22.18 2.06
C MET A 215 1.23 -21.90 3.49
N ALA A 216 1.88 -22.86 4.16
CA ALA A 216 2.48 -22.64 5.47
C ALA A 216 3.55 -21.54 5.44
N LEU A 217 4.46 -21.59 4.45
CA LEU A 217 5.46 -20.56 4.23
C LEU A 217 4.81 -19.18 3.96
N ALA A 218 3.80 -19.13 3.09
CA ALA A 218 3.15 -17.87 2.71
C ALA A 218 2.39 -17.21 3.88
N ARG A 219 1.72 -18.01 4.72
CA ARG A 219 1.10 -17.53 5.96
C ARG A 219 2.14 -17.07 6.97
N ALA A 220 3.20 -17.85 7.20
CA ALA A 220 4.27 -17.47 8.11
C ALA A 220 4.95 -16.15 7.68
N TYR A 221 5.20 -15.98 6.37
CA TYR A 221 5.71 -14.74 5.78
C TYR A 221 4.77 -13.56 6.09
N MET A 222 3.48 -13.73 5.85
CA MET A 222 2.47 -12.69 6.09
C MET A 222 2.36 -12.33 7.58
N GLU A 223 2.47 -13.30 8.48
CA GLU A 223 2.51 -13.05 9.92
C GLU A 223 3.78 -12.31 10.35
N CYS A 224 4.96 -12.67 9.82
CA CYS A 224 6.20 -11.93 10.09
C CYS A 224 6.12 -10.49 9.59
N ASP A 225 5.55 -10.25 8.40
CA ASP A 225 5.36 -8.89 7.91
C ASP A 225 4.47 -8.09 8.86
N ARG A 226 3.32 -8.65 9.25
CA ARG A 226 2.35 -8.00 10.13
C ARG A 226 2.93 -7.68 11.50
N ASP A 227 3.59 -8.66 12.11
CA ASP A 227 3.97 -8.61 13.52
C ASP A 227 5.35 -7.98 13.73
N VAL A 228 6.23 -8.02 12.71
CA VAL A 228 7.64 -7.59 12.83
C VAL A 228 8.03 -6.55 11.78
N TRP A 229 7.98 -6.87 10.49
CA TRP A 229 8.58 -6.01 9.44
C TRP A 229 7.80 -4.74 9.14
N CYS A 230 6.50 -4.73 9.43
CA CYS A 230 5.62 -3.57 9.36
C CYS A 230 5.19 -3.09 10.74
N SER A 231 5.83 -3.58 11.82
CA SER A 231 5.58 -3.16 13.19
C SER A 231 5.74 -1.64 13.32
N PRO A 232 4.68 -0.91 13.72
CA PRO A 232 4.76 0.53 13.87
C PRO A 232 5.73 0.99 14.94
N ALA A 233 5.81 0.20 16.01
CA ALA A 233 6.71 0.44 17.11
C ALA A 233 8.16 0.40 16.62
N HIS A 234 8.52 -0.64 15.86
CA HIS A 234 9.86 -0.79 15.30
C HIS A 234 10.17 0.34 14.30
N ALA A 235 9.25 0.66 13.39
CA ALA A 235 9.43 1.74 12.44
C ALA A 235 9.62 3.12 13.11
N ASN A 236 8.90 3.40 14.21
CA ASN A 236 9.09 4.63 14.98
C ASN A 236 10.46 4.68 15.66
N MET A 237 10.93 3.55 16.18
CA MET A 237 12.29 3.43 16.73
C MET A 237 13.33 3.70 15.64
N SER A 238 13.19 3.07 14.46
CA SER A 238 14.08 3.25 13.31
C SER A 238 14.12 4.70 12.86
N LYS A 239 12.96 5.36 12.78
CA LYS A 239 12.89 6.77 12.42
C LYS A 239 13.63 7.68 13.40
N LYS A 240 13.44 7.47 14.70
CA LYS A 240 14.07 8.29 15.75
C LYS A 240 15.58 8.12 15.75
N ILE A 241 16.07 6.88 15.67
CA ILE A 241 17.50 6.61 15.67
C ILE A 241 18.15 7.03 14.36
N GLY A 242 17.48 6.78 13.23
CA GLY A 242 17.90 7.24 11.91
C GLY A 242 18.10 8.75 11.87
N GLN A 243 17.14 9.52 12.39
CA GLN A 243 17.26 10.98 12.47
C GLN A 243 18.47 11.40 13.31
N LEU A 244 18.71 10.73 14.44
CA LEU A 244 19.85 11.04 15.32
C LEU A 244 21.19 10.78 14.62
N ILE A 245 21.30 9.64 13.93
CA ILE A 245 22.49 9.28 13.14
C ILE A 245 22.67 10.29 12.00
N GLY A 246 21.61 10.57 11.25
CA GLY A 246 21.61 11.53 10.15
C GLY A 246 22.08 12.91 10.60
N ASP A 247 21.54 13.44 11.69
CA ASP A 247 21.93 14.74 12.23
C ASP A 247 23.43 14.81 12.57
N LEU A 248 24.00 13.74 13.14
CA LEU A 248 25.42 13.69 13.50
C LEU A 248 26.32 13.58 12.26
N VAL A 249 25.90 12.85 11.23
CA VAL A 249 26.60 12.77 9.95
C VAL A 249 26.57 14.14 9.25
N HIS A 250 25.42 14.80 9.16
CA HIS A 250 25.28 16.13 8.54
C HIS A 250 26.06 17.23 9.27
N ARG A 251 26.24 17.09 10.59
CA ARG A 251 27.05 18.01 11.42
C ARG A 251 28.54 17.62 11.46
N GLU A 252 28.95 16.59 10.72
CA GLU A 252 30.31 16.08 10.65
C GLU A 252 30.90 15.65 12.02
N VAL A 253 30.05 15.23 12.97
CA VAL A 253 30.48 14.78 14.31
C VAL A 253 31.24 13.46 14.23
N PHE A 254 30.84 12.60 13.29
CA PHE A 254 31.65 11.50 12.77
C PHE A 254 31.44 11.40 11.26
N LYS A 255 32.41 10.79 10.58
CA LYS A 255 32.33 10.63 9.13
C LYS A 255 31.37 9.50 8.75
N GLU A 256 30.70 9.65 7.62
CA GLU A 256 29.71 8.68 7.12
C GLU A 256 30.31 7.28 6.89
N GLU A 257 31.59 7.16 6.54
CA GLU A 257 32.24 5.86 6.31
C GLU A 257 32.29 4.98 7.57
N VAL A 258 32.09 5.58 8.76
CA VAL A 258 31.96 4.83 10.02
C VAL A 258 30.80 3.84 9.95
N LEU A 259 29.74 4.17 9.19
CA LEU A 259 28.55 3.33 9.02
C LEU A 259 28.85 1.97 8.36
N TRP A 260 30.00 1.80 7.69
CA TRP A 260 30.40 0.54 7.06
C TRP A 260 31.56 -0.18 7.75
N THR A 261 32.14 0.43 8.79
CA THR A 261 33.39 -0.07 9.39
C THR A 261 33.23 -0.66 10.78
N LEU A 262 32.12 -0.34 11.47
CA LEU A 262 31.82 -0.85 12.81
C LEU A 262 30.77 -1.96 12.78
N SER A 263 30.68 -2.70 13.89
CA SER A 263 29.52 -3.52 14.21
C SER A 263 28.38 -2.66 14.77
N ASP A 264 27.16 -3.18 14.78
CA ASP A 264 26.00 -2.49 15.38
C ASP A 264 26.26 -2.13 16.84
N ARG A 265 26.89 -3.04 17.59
CA ARG A 265 27.22 -2.84 19.00
C ARG A 265 28.26 -1.74 19.19
N ASP A 266 29.36 -1.79 18.44
CA ASP A 266 30.42 -0.78 18.57
C ASP A 266 29.93 0.60 18.12
N PHE A 267 29.09 0.63 17.08
CA PHE A 267 28.47 1.85 16.60
C PHE A 267 27.48 2.43 17.63
N TRP A 268 26.69 1.59 18.30
CA TRP A 268 25.76 2.03 19.34
C TRP A 268 26.48 2.72 20.51
N GLU A 269 27.58 2.14 20.99
CA GLU A 269 28.41 2.74 22.04
C GLU A 269 29.05 4.06 21.58
N LEU A 270 29.52 4.12 20.33
CA LEU A 270 30.01 5.35 19.73
C LEU A 270 28.91 6.41 19.67
N LEU A 271 27.70 6.04 19.24
CA LEU A 271 26.55 6.93 19.12
C LEU A 271 26.22 7.54 20.48
N LYS A 272 26.13 6.73 21.54
CA LYS A 272 25.90 7.19 22.93
C LYS A 272 26.96 8.20 23.40
N CYS A 273 28.21 8.06 22.96
CA CYS A 273 29.29 8.99 23.30
C CYS A 273 29.25 10.31 22.50
N LYS A 274 28.50 10.38 21.39
CA LYS A 274 28.51 11.51 20.45
C LYS A 274 27.25 12.37 20.48
N VAL A 275 26.15 11.83 21.00
CA VAL A 275 24.88 12.57 21.14
C VAL A 275 24.92 13.56 22.30
N ASP A 276 24.07 14.57 22.24
CA ASP A 276 23.83 15.48 23.36
C ASP A 276 22.86 14.87 24.38
N SER A 277 22.46 15.64 25.40
CA SER A 277 21.53 15.19 26.43
C SER A 277 20.14 14.80 25.90
N ASP A 278 19.72 15.38 24.77
CA ASP A 278 18.41 15.11 24.19
C ASP A 278 18.46 13.83 23.38
N GLY A 279 19.51 13.65 22.57
CA GLY A 279 19.78 12.40 21.87
C GLY A 279 19.99 11.22 22.84
N LEU A 280 20.65 11.43 23.98
CA LEU A 280 20.80 10.37 24.98
C LEU A 280 19.46 9.94 25.56
N ARG A 281 18.54 10.87 25.82
CA ARG A 281 17.17 10.55 26.26
C ARG A 281 16.38 9.75 25.21
N VAL A 282 16.61 10.04 23.92
CA VAL A 282 16.01 9.25 22.83
C VAL A 282 16.55 7.82 22.84
N ILE A 283 17.88 7.65 22.99
CA ILE A 283 18.50 6.32 23.08
C ILE A 283 17.98 5.55 24.29
N GLU A 284 17.96 6.15 25.47
CA GLU A 284 17.44 5.52 26.71
C GLU A 284 15.98 5.09 26.57
N ALA A 285 15.16 5.90 25.88
CA ALA A 285 13.77 5.55 25.59
C ALA A 285 13.65 4.36 24.65
N ILE A 286 14.53 4.24 23.63
CA ILE A 286 14.57 3.10 22.71
C ILE A 286 15.09 1.84 23.43
N GLU A 287 16.14 1.96 24.26
CA GLU A 287 16.69 0.86 25.07
C GLU A 287 15.67 0.31 26.08
N SER A 288 14.69 1.12 26.49
CA SER A 288 13.58 0.70 27.35
C SER A 288 12.50 -0.12 26.62
N GLY A 289 12.63 -0.27 25.30
CA GLY A 289 11.69 -1.02 24.45
C GLY A 289 10.56 -0.17 23.86
N PRO A 290 9.70 -0.78 23.03
CA PRO A 290 8.60 -0.09 22.37
C PRO A 290 7.57 0.45 23.38
N SER A 291 7.05 1.66 23.16
CA SER A 291 6.00 2.23 24.02
C SER A 291 4.63 1.68 23.65
N LYS A 292 3.74 1.48 24.63
CA LYS A 292 2.35 0.99 24.40
C LYS A 292 1.51 1.89 23.48
N GLU A 293 1.87 3.17 23.36
CA GLU A 293 1.23 4.11 22.43
C GLU A 293 1.65 3.90 20.97
N SER A 294 2.63 3.04 20.69
CA SER A 294 3.18 2.79 19.36
C SER A 294 2.71 1.50 18.70
N GLU A 295 1.75 0.77 19.29
CA GLU A 295 1.28 -0.53 18.76
C GLU A 295 0.07 -0.44 17.81
N THR A 296 -0.54 0.73 17.63
CA THR A 296 -1.90 0.82 17.06
C THR A 296 -2.01 1.20 15.58
N ASP A 297 -0.93 1.65 14.93
CA ASP A 297 -0.99 2.23 13.57
C ASP A 297 0.10 1.75 12.62
N LEU A 298 -0.22 1.02 11.53
CA LEU A 298 0.74 0.83 10.43
C LEU A 298 1.31 2.20 10.00
N PRO A 299 2.65 2.39 9.99
CA PRO A 299 3.26 3.63 9.54
C PRO A 299 2.73 4.04 8.16
N ARG A 300 2.50 5.34 7.95
CA ARG A 300 2.14 5.85 6.62
C ARG A 300 3.25 5.45 5.63
N GLY A 301 2.89 4.67 4.61
CA GLY A 301 3.83 4.18 3.59
C GLY A 301 4.46 2.81 3.89
N SER A 302 4.02 2.10 4.93
CA SER A 302 4.44 0.71 5.16
C SER A 302 4.13 -0.16 3.94
N LYS A 303 5.18 -0.71 3.35
CA LYS A 303 5.09 -1.65 2.23
C LYS A 303 4.60 -2.99 2.78
N ILE A 304 3.32 -3.27 2.64
CA ILE A 304 2.76 -4.59 2.93
C ILE A 304 3.47 -5.62 2.06
N ARG A 305 4.03 -6.65 2.68
CA ARG A 305 4.75 -7.71 1.99
C ARG A 305 3.95 -9.00 2.04
N THR A 306 3.76 -9.63 0.88
CA THR A 306 3.24 -10.99 0.77
C THR A 306 3.99 -11.73 -0.33
N ILE A 307 4.03 -13.05 -0.24
CA ILE A 307 4.49 -13.93 -1.32
C ILE A 307 3.32 -14.71 -1.90
N ASP A 308 3.45 -15.13 -3.15
CA ASP A 308 2.52 -16.04 -3.79
C ASP A 308 3.32 -17.10 -4.55
N PRO A 309 3.92 -18.07 -3.82
CA PRO A 309 4.91 -18.98 -4.38
C PRO A 309 4.43 -19.70 -5.64
N ASP A 310 5.29 -19.76 -6.65
CA ASP A 310 5.04 -20.53 -7.86
C ASP A 310 5.13 -22.04 -7.56
N ILE A 311 4.11 -22.78 -7.98
CA ILE A 311 4.00 -24.22 -7.77
C ILE A 311 4.07 -24.97 -9.09
N VAL A 312 4.92 -25.99 -9.15
CA VAL A 312 4.99 -26.93 -10.28
C VAL A 312 4.53 -28.31 -9.80
N LEU A 313 3.29 -28.65 -10.13
CA LEU A 313 2.73 -29.97 -9.86
C LEU A 313 3.34 -31.03 -10.79
N PRO A 314 3.38 -32.31 -10.39
CA PRO A 314 3.88 -33.39 -11.24
C PRO A 314 3.21 -33.41 -12.62
N GLY A 315 4.01 -33.32 -13.68
CA GLY A 315 3.53 -33.33 -15.07
C GLY A 315 3.05 -31.98 -15.62
N ALA A 316 3.10 -30.90 -14.84
CA ALA A 316 2.80 -29.56 -15.32
C ALA A 316 3.88 -29.05 -16.28
N THR A 317 3.47 -28.35 -17.33
CA THR A 317 4.37 -27.70 -18.31
C THR A 317 4.68 -26.25 -17.96
N GLU A 318 3.94 -25.67 -17.02
CA GLU A 318 4.07 -24.29 -16.56
C GLU A 318 3.79 -24.22 -15.04
N PRO A 319 4.41 -23.27 -14.32
CA PRO A 319 4.10 -23.04 -12.91
C PRO A 319 2.73 -22.38 -12.75
N SER A 320 2.11 -22.60 -11.60
CA SER A 320 0.87 -21.92 -11.19
C SER A 320 1.09 -21.25 -9.84
N ALA A 321 0.65 -19.99 -9.71
CA ALA A 321 0.69 -19.29 -8.43
C ALA A 321 -0.12 -20.04 -7.36
N LEU A 322 0.36 -20.03 -6.12
CA LEU A 322 -0.32 -20.68 -5.00
C LEU A 322 -1.78 -20.21 -4.86
N SER A 323 -2.06 -18.91 -5.02
CA SER A 323 -3.41 -18.35 -4.96
C SER A 323 -4.37 -18.91 -6.03
N VAL A 324 -3.86 -19.33 -7.18
CA VAL A 324 -4.65 -20.01 -8.22
C VAL A 324 -5.01 -21.43 -7.79
N LEU A 325 -4.09 -22.12 -7.10
CA LEU A 325 -4.28 -23.50 -6.65
C LEU A 325 -5.05 -23.61 -5.32
N LYS A 326 -5.00 -22.58 -4.48
CA LYS A 326 -5.61 -22.51 -3.14
C LYS A 326 -6.44 -21.23 -3.01
N THR A 327 -7.73 -21.33 -3.31
CA THR A 327 -8.66 -20.19 -3.24
C THR A 327 -8.77 -19.57 -1.84
N GLU A 328 -8.59 -20.37 -0.79
CA GLU A 328 -8.52 -19.88 0.59
C GLU A 328 -7.34 -18.92 0.81
N TRP A 329 -6.15 -19.28 0.30
CA TRP A 329 -4.98 -18.41 0.35
C TRP A 329 -5.19 -17.14 -0.47
N ALA A 330 -5.83 -17.22 -1.65
CA ALA A 330 -6.18 -16.04 -2.42
C ALA A 330 -7.04 -15.05 -1.62
N GLY A 331 -8.01 -15.56 -0.85
CA GLY A 331 -8.86 -14.76 0.04
C GLY A 331 -8.06 -14.09 1.16
N GLU A 332 -7.29 -14.87 1.92
CA GLU A 332 -6.48 -14.38 3.06
C GLU A 332 -5.43 -13.35 2.62
N ARG A 333 -4.68 -13.68 1.57
CA ARG A 333 -3.66 -12.80 1.01
C ARG A 333 -4.27 -11.49 0.54
N GLN A 334 -5.41 -11.57 -0.14
CA GLN A 334 -6.09 -10.38 -0.62
C GLN A 334 -6.63 -9.55 0.55
N GLU A 335 -7.20 -10.16 1.59
CA GLU A 335 -7.64 -9.46 2.81
C GLU A 335 -6.49 -8.72 3.50
N TYR A 336 -5.31 -9.33 3.58
CA TYR A 336 -4.13 -8.69 4.16
C TYR A 336 -3.59 -7.54 3.29
N ILE A 337 -3.54 -7.71 1.96
CA ILE A 337 -3.19 -6.63 1.02
C ILE A 337 -4.22 -5.48 1.09
N ARG A 338 -5.48 -5.77 1.42
CA ARG A 338 -6.61 -4.83 1.47
C ARG A 338 -6.63 -3.92 2.68
N ALA A 339 -5.55 -3.82 3.47
CA ALA A 339 -5.46 -2.77 4.49
C ALA A 339 -5.86 -1.41 3.86
N PRO A 340 -6.75 -0.63 4.51
CA PRO A 340 -7.30 0.58 3.91
C PRO A 340 -6.22 1.56 3.46
N LEU A 341 -6.20 1.91 2.17
CA LEU A 341 -5.32 2.95 1.66
C LEU A 341 -5.88 4.32 2.08
N THR A 342 -5.48 4.81 3.25
CA THR A 342 -5.97 6.08 3.80
C THR A 342 -5.13 7.29 3.41
N SER A 343 -3.94 7.09 2.83
CA SER A 343 -3.12 8.16 2.27
C SER A 343 -2.32 7.64 1.09
N THR A 344 -2.22 8.44 0.03
CA THR A 344 -1.28 8.19 -1.05
C THR A 344 0.00 9.01 -0.88
N ASP A 345 1.11 8.37 -1.21
CA ASP A 345 2.40 9.00 -1.46
C ASP A 345 2.96 8.41 -2.76
N LEU A 346 3.08 9.25 -3.78
CA LEU A 346 3.59 8.83 -5.09
C LEU A 346 5.11 9.02 -5.19
N GLN A 347 5.80 9.29 -4.08
CA GLN A 347 7.27 9.38 -4.02
C GLN A 347 7.84 10.40 -5.02
N GLY A 348 7.13 11.50 -5.22
CA GLY A 348 7.48 12.54 -6.19
C GLY A 348 7.24 12.18 -7.66
N ALA A 349 6.69 11.00 -7.97
CA ALA A 349 6.39 10.60 -9.35
C ALA A 349 5.40 11.53 -10.05
N LEU A 350 4.43 12.07 -9.31
CA LEU A 350 3.48 13.08 -9.79
C LEU A 350 3.30 14.17 -8.72
N PRO A 351 3.21 15.46 -9.10
CA PRO A 351 2.93 16.55 -8.16
C PRO A 351 1.56 16.40 -7.50
N LEU A 352 1.50 16.49 -6.17
CA LEU A 352 0.24 16.51 -5.43
C LEU A 352 -0.44 17.87 -5.62
N VAL A 353 -1.69 17.88 -6.08
CA VAL A 353 -2.52 19.08 -6.24
C VAL A 353 -3.30 19.36 -4.95
N THR A 354 -4.03 18.38 -4.45
CA THR A 354 -4.82 18.53 -3.23
C THR A 354 -5.19 17.18 -2.60
N LYS A 355 -5.41 17.18 -1.29
CA LYS A 355 -5.99 16.06 -0.53
C LYS A 355 -7.34 16.48 0.04
N GLY A 356 -8.41 15.93 -0.54
CA GLY A 356 -9.76 16.08 -0.02
C GLY A 356 -10.09 15.05 1.06
N LYS A 357 -11.32 15.08 1.57
CA LYS A 357 -11.79 14.16 2.64
C LYS A 357 -11.56 12.69 2.28
N VAL A 358 -11.80 12.32 1.01
CA VAL A 358 -11.75 10.92 0.55
C VAL A 358 -10.89 10.70 -0.70
N ARG A 359 -10.34 11.76 -1.29
CA ARG A 359 -9.64 11.69 -2.58
C ARG A 359 -8.35 12.50 -2.57
N ASP A 360 -7.35 11.99 -3.27
CA ASP A 360 -6.07 12.66 -3.49
C ASP A 360 -5.94 12.92 -5.00
N LEU A 361 -5.61 14.15 -5.39
CA LEU A 361 -5.47 14.57 -6.79
C LEU A 361 -4.02 14.89 -7.09
N TYR A 362 -3.51 14.35 -8.20
CA TYR A 362 -2.15 14.57 -8.68
C TYR A 362 -2.15 15.13 -10.09
N ASP A 363 -1.17 15.96 -10.40
CA ASP A 363 -0.97 16.52 -11.73
C ASP A 363 -0.24 15.49 -12.61
N VAL A 364 -0.79 15.15 -13.78
CA VAL A 364 -0.15 14.26 -14.75
C VAL A 364 0.55 15.06 -15.84
N ASP A 365 -0.17 16.04 -16.39
CA ASP A 365 0.29 16.98 -17.40
C ASP A 365 -0.63 18.22 -17.45
N GLU A 366 -0.40 19.13 -18.39
CA GLU A 366 -1.18 20.38 -18.53
C GLU A 366 -2.71 20.17 -18.60
N LYS A 367 -3.18 19.03 -19.12
CA LYS A 367 -4.61 18.75 -19.37
C LYS A 367 -5.16 17.59 -18.55
N THR A 368 -4.32 16.88 -17.80
CA THR A 368 -4.68 15.62 -17.16
C THR A 368 -4.37 15.63 -15.66
N LEU A 369 -5.28 15.09 -14.87
CA LEU A 369 -5.10 14.81 -13.45
C LEU A 369 -5.22 13.31 -13.20
N LEU A 370 -4.46 12.79 -12.23
CA LEU A 370 -4.70 11.48 -11.64
C LEU A 370 -5.58 11.68 -10.40
N PHE A 371 -6.77 11.12 -10.46
CA PHE A 371 -7.80 11.25 -9.45
C PHE A 371 -7.89 9.94 -8.66
N VAL A 372 -7.39 9.93 -7.42
CA VAL A 372 -7.28 8.72 -6.60
C VAL A 372 -8.32 8.71 -5.50
N ALA A 373 -9.23 7.74 -5.52
CA ALA A 373 -10.15 7.49 -4.42
C ALA A 373 -9.46 6.65 -3.34
N THR A 374 -9.36 7.22 -2.14
CA THR A 374 -8.79 6.54 -0.97
C THR A 374 -9.86 5.75 -0.24
N ASP A 375 -9.42 4.92 0.69
CA ASP A 375 -10.30 4.17 1.60
C ASP A 375 -10.73 5.01 2.80
N ARG A 376 -10.38 6.30 2.85
CA ARG A 376 -10.88 7.22 3.88
C ARG A 376 -12.41 7.29 3.83
N ILE A 377 -13.01 7.40 5.01
CA ILE A 377 -14.43 7.66 5.19
C ILE A 377 -14.60 8.81 6.19
N SER A 378 -15.61 9.65 5.95
CA SER A 378 -15.97 10.74 6.84
C SER A 378 -17.42 10.65 7.28
N ALA A 379 -17.69 11.04 8.52
CA ALA A 379 -19.02 11.20 9.08
C ALA A 379 -19.04 12.43 10.00
N TYR A 380 -20.11 13.23 9.91
CA TYR A 380 -20.22 14.51 10.64
C TYR A 380 -19.01 15.42 10.41
N ASP A 381 -18.57 15.52 9.16
CA ASP A 381 -17.41 16.31 8.71
C ASP A 381 -16.03 15.92 9.27
N VAL A 382 -15.96 14.82 10.02
CA VAL A 382 -14.70 14.27 10.54
C VAL A 382 -14.32 12.99 9.80
N ILE A 383 -13.05 12.86 9.43
CA ILE A 383 -12.47 11.67 8.80
C ILE A 383 -12.11 10.64 9.88
N MET A 384 -12.49 9.39 9.68
CA MET A 384 -12.12 8.28 10.58
C MET A 384 -10.66 7.86 10.36
N GLU A 385 -10.01 7.38 11.41
CA GLU A 385 -8.56 7.08 11.39
C GLU A 385 -8.19 5.92 10.45
N ASN A 386 -8.93 4.80 10.52
CA ASN A 386 -8.55 3.53 9.87
C ASN A 386 -9.16 3.29 8.48
N GLY A 387 -10.12 4.09 8.01
CA GLY A 387 -10.73 3.90 6.68
C GLY A 387 -11.58 2.63 6.53
N ILE A 388 -12.12 2.41 5.32
CA ILE A 388 -12.96 1.27 4.95
C ILE A 388 -12.29 0.50 3.82
N PRO A 389 -11.90 -0.77 4.02
CA PRO A 389 -11.23 -1.56 2.98
C PRO A 389 -11.99 -1.55 1.66
N GLU A 390 -11.24 -1.37 0.56
CA GLU A 390 -11.72 -1.34 -0.83
C GLU A 390 -12.72 -0.23 -1.20
N LYS A 391 -13.09 0.65 -0.26
CA LYS A 391 -14.05 1.72 -0.54
C LYS A 391 -13.64 2.54 -1.76
N GLY A 392 -12.37 2.96 -1.86
CA GLY A 392 -11.89 3.74 -2.99
C GLY A 392 -12.06 3.03 -4.34
N ILE A 393 -11.78 1.72 -4.39
CA ILE A 393 -11.94 0.89 -5.59
C ILE A 393 -13.42 0.83 -5.98
N LEU A 394 -14.30 0.50 -5.03
CA LEU A 394 -15.73 0.36 -5.28
C LEU A 394 -16.35 1.67 -5.80
N LEU A 395 -15.98 2.80 -5.21
CA LEU A 395 -16.47 4.13 -5.64
C LEU A 395 -15.99 4.51 -7.04
N THR A 396 -14.71 4.24 -7.36
CA THR A 396 -14.14 4.52 -8.68
C THR A 396 -14.79 3.66 -9.76
N LEU A 397 -14.95 2.36 -9.52
CA LEU A 397 -15.60 1.45 -10.47
C LEU A 397 -17.10 1.75 -10.63
N CYS A 398 -17.79 2.15 -9.56
CA CYS A 398 -19.16 2.62 -9.62
C CYS A 398 -19.27 3.86 -10.51
N THR A 399 -18.44 4.87 -10.27
CA THR A 399 -18.38 6.11 -11.05
C THR A 399 -18.12 5.83 -12.53
N LYS A 400 -17.13 4.99 -12.87
CA LYS A 400 -16.86 4.58 -14.26
C LYS A 400 -18.10 3.97 -14.92
N THR A 401 -18.80 3.10 -14.20
CA THR A 401 -20.00 2.42 -14.71
C THR A 401 -21.10 3.44 -14.99
N TRP A 402 -21.29 4.40 -14.09
CA TRP A 402 -22.26 5.49 -14.30
C TRP A 402 -21.90 6.40 -15.46
N PHE A 403 -20.63 6.77 -15.63
CA PHE A 403 -20.22 7.52 -16.83
C PHE A 403 -20.61 6.79 -18.11
N LYS A 404 -20.41 5.47 -18.16
CA LYS A 404 -20.85 4.68 -19.32
C LYS A 404 -22.37 4.70 -19.50
N ILE A 405 -23.14 4.34 -18.47
CA ILE A 405 -24.61 4.28 -18.54
C ILE A 405 -25.19 5.64 -18.97
N LEU A 406 -24.71 6.72 -18.36
CA LEU A 406 -25.20 8.07 -18.62
C LEU A 406 -24.80 8.57 -20.00
N SER A 407 -23.58 8.31 -20.47
CA SER A 407 -23.17 8.68 -21.83
C SER A 407 -23.88 7.85 -22.92
N ASP A 408 -24.18 6.57 -22.64
CA ASP A 408 -24.97 5.74 -23.56
C ASP A 408 -26.41 6.26 -23.67
N ALA A 409 -26.99 6.76 -22.57
CA ALA A 409 -28.35 7.32 -22.54
C ALA A 409 -28.44 8.78 -23.03
N LEU A 410 -27.39 9.57 -22.81
CA LEU A 410 -27.30 10.99 -23.17
C LEU A 410 -26.06 11.22 -24.05
N PRO A 411 -26.14 11.05 -25.38
CA PRO A 411 -24.96 11.07 -26.26
C PRO A 411 -24.20 12.41 -26.27
N SER A 412 -24.84 13.51 -25.90
CA SER A 412 -24.22 14.83 -25.76
C SER A 412 -23.47 15.02 -24.43
N LEU A 413 -23.59 14.08 -23.48
CA LEU A 413 -22.93 14.16 -22.19
C LEU A 413 -21.42 14.01 -22.35
N ARG A 414 -20.69 15.03 -21.90
CA ARG A 414 -19.24 14.96 -21.72
C ARG A 414 -18.93 14.64 -20.26
N THR A 415 -17.95 13.76 -20.05
CA THR A 415 -17.45 13.40 -18.72
C THR A 415 -15.97 13.75 -18.63
N HIS A 416 -15.45 13.95 -17.42
CA HIS A 416 -14.02 14.19 -17.25
C HIS A 416 -13.17 12.92 -17.39
N PHE A 417 -13.79 11.73 -17.43
CA PHE A 417 -13.09 10.44 -17.43
C PHE A 417 -12.32 10.21 -18.74
N LEU A 418 -11.09 9.71 -18.61
CA LEU A 418 -10.24 9.32 -19.73
C LEU A 418 -9.96 7.81 -19.72
N THR A 419 -9.36 7.30 -18.64
CA THR A 419 -9.03 5.87 -18.50
C THR A 419 -8.85 5.48 -17.02
N LEU A 420 -8.93 4.17 -16.74
CA LEU A 420 -8.46 3.59 -15.48
C LEU A 420 -6.98 3.20 -15.51
N ASP A 421 -6.32 3.26 -16.67
CA ASP A 421 -4.89 2.98 -16.76
C ASP A 421 -4.12 4.05 -15.98
N LEU A 422 -3.11 3.62 -15.22
CA LEU A 422 -2.25 4.54 -14.48
C LEU A 422 -1.25 5.22 -15.44
N PRO A 423 -0.89 6.49 -15.21
CA PRO A 423 0.16 7.16 -15.97
C PRO A 423 1.47 6.35 -15.95
N PRO A 424 2.26 6.36 -17.03
CA PRO A 424 3.55 5.64 -17.08
C PRO A 424 4.56 6.16 -16.05
N GLN A 425 4.40 7.39 -15.55
CA GLN A 425 5.21 7.98 -14.50
C GLN A 425 5.02 7.30 -13.14
N VAL A 426 3.89 6.62 -12.91
CA VAL A 426 3.63 5.91 -11.65
C VAL A 426 4.54 4.67 -11.54
N PRO A 427 5.39 4.57 -10.49
CA PRO A 427 6.31 3.44 -10.30
C PRO A 427 5.59 2.09 -10.27
N GLU A 428 6.20 1.06 -10.84
CA GLU A 428 5.62 -0.29 -10.92
C GLU A 428 5.21 -0.83 -9.55
N SER A 429 6.02 -0.54 -8.52
CA SER A 429 5.76 -0.91 -7.13
C SER A 429 4.46 -0.32 -6.55
N LEU A 430 3.98 0.83 -7.06
CA LEU A 430 2.77 1.49 -6.61
C LEU A 430 1.54 1.16 -7.46
N ARG A 431 1.71 0.56 -8.64
CA ARG A 431 0.59 0.25 -9.54
C ARG A 431 -0.44 -0.68 -8.89
N PRO A 432 -0.06 -1.78 -8.19
CA PRO A 432 -1.03 -2.68 -7.56
C PRO A 432 -1.96 -1.99 -6.55
N VAL A 433 -1.44 -1.02 -5.79
CA VAL A 433 -2.22 -0.33 -4.75
C VAL A 433 -3.09 0.81 -5.31
N LEU A 434 -2.74 1.37 -6.48
CA LEU A 434 -3.45 2.48 -7.12
C LEU A 434 -4.43 2.05 -8.21
N GLN A 435 -4.21 0.87 -8.81
CA GLN A 435 -5.05 0.37 -9.89
C GLN A 435 -6.50 0.24 -9.43
N ASN A 436 -7.44 0.56 -10.33
CA ASN A 436 -8.90 0.48 -10.12
C ASN A 436 -9.50 1.40 -9.05
N ARG A 437 -8.70 2.03 -8.19
CA ARG A 437 -9.11 3.15 -7.35
C ARG A 437 -8.76 4.52 -7.94
N SER A 438 -7.96 4.54 -8.99
CA SER A 438 -7.52 5.76 -9.67
C SER A 438 -8.12 5.86 -11.07
N MET A 439 -8.36 7.08 -11.52
CA MET A 439 -8.72 7.39 -12.90
C MET A 439 -7.91 8.58 -13.40
N GLN A 440 -7.46 8.53 -14.65
CA GLN A 440 -6.99 9.73 -15.34
C GLN A 440 -8.21 10.52 -15.81
N VAL A 441 -8.22 11.82 -15.50
CA VAL A 441 -9.33 12.72 -15.79
C VAL A 441 -8.86 14.04 -16.40
N ARG A 442 -9.74 14.67 -17.19
CA ARG A 442 -9.53 16.01 -17.75
C ARG A 442 -9.39 17.04 -16.62
N LYS A 443 -8.40 17.92 -16.75
CA LYS A 443 -8.25 19.12 -15.92
C LYS A 443 -9.26 20.17 -16.38
N LEU A 444 -10.20 20.52 -15.50
CA LEU A 444 -11.34 21.39 -15.81
C LEU A 444 -11.38 22.61 -14.88
N LYS A 445 -12.04 23.68 -15.33
CA LYS A 445 -12.44 24.78 -14.45
C LYS A 445 -13.73 24.38 -13.72
N ILE A 446 -13.61 23.89 -12.48
CA ILE A 446 -14.76 23.45 -11.67
C ILE A 446 -15.66 24.64 -11.33
N LEU A 447 -16.98 24.45 -11.50
CA LEU A 447 -17.99 25.43 -11.12
C LEU A 447 -18.31 25.31 -9.62
N PRO A 448 -18.35 26.41 -8.85
CA PRO A 448 -18.49 26.38 -7.39
C PRO A 448 -19.94 26.16 -6.92
N ILE A 449 -20.62 25.17 -7.50
CA ILE A 449 -21.98 24.76 -7.14
C ILE A 449 -22.02 23.24 -7.01
N GLU A 450 -22.65 22.78 -5.94
CA GLU A 450 -23.08 21.41 -5.79
C GLU A 450 -24.47 21.23 -6.43
N ALA A 451 -24.53 20.54 -7.55
CA ALA A 451 -25.75 20.35 -8.33
C ALA A 451 -26.56 19.16 -7.76
N ILE A 452 -27.26 19.40 -6.66
CA ILE A 452 -28.06 18.36 -5.98
C ILE A 452 -29.41 18.21 -6.65
N VAL A 453 -29.82 16.96 -6.88
CA VAL A 453 -31.17 16.61 -7.36
C VAL A 453 -31.82 15.65 -6.38
N ARG A 454 -33.09 15.90 -6.05
CA ARG A 454 -33.87 15.10 -5.10
C ARG A 454 -35.12 14.58 -5.78
N GLY A 455 -35.30 13.25 -5.81
CA GLY A 455 -36.57 12.64 -6.19
C GLY A 455 -37.44 12.28 -4.99
N TYR A 456 -36.85 12.21 -3.79
CA TYR A 456 -37.55 11.87 -2.55
C TYR A 456 -37.23 12.89 -1.47
N ILE A 457 -38.21 13.21 -0.62
CA ILE A 457 -38.04 14.18 0.45
C ILE A 457 -37.41 13.53 1.69
N THR A 458 -36.17 13.87 1.99
CA THR A 458 -35.42 13.35 3.15
C THR A 458 -34.36 14.36 3.61
N GLY A 459 -33.62 14.06 4.67
CA GLY A 459 -32.48 14.86 5.12
C GLY A 459 -32.80 16.34 5.35
N SER A 460 -31.96 17.23 4.80
CA SER A 460 -32.14 18.69 4.92
C SER A 460 -33.46 19.17 4.31
N ALA A 461 -33.87 18.60 3.18
CA ALA A 461 -35.14 18.95 2.51
C ALA A 461 -36.35 18.62 3.40
N TRP A 462 -36.36 17.45 4.05
CA TRP A 462 -37.41 17.11 5.01
C TRP A 462 -37.41 18.02 6.24
N ASN A 463 -36.24 18.41 6.72
CA ASN A 463 -36.11 19.31 7.87
C ASN A 463 -36.60 20.73 7.56
N GLU A 464 -36.37 21.25 6.36
CA GLU A 464 -36.93 22.53 5.92
C GLU A 464 -38.44 22.44 5.70
N TYR A 465 -38.91 21.42 4.99
CA TYR A 465 -40.32 21.23 4.69
C TYR A 465 -41.20 21.20 5.94
N LYS A 466 -40.76 20.51 7.01
CA LYS A 466 -41.47 20.52 8.30
C LYS A 466 -41.59 21.91 8.93
N LYS A 467 -40.68 22.83 8.62
CA LYS A 467 -40.65 24.17 9.21
C LYS A 467 -41.43 25.18 8.37
N SER A 468 -41.30 25.14 7.05
CA SER A 468 -41.79 26.19 6.15
C SER A 468 -42.60 25.68 4.95
N GLY A 469 -42.77 24.38 4.78
CA GLY A 469 -43.43 23.80 3.60
C GLY A 469 -42.63 23.97 2.31
N THR A 470 -41.33 24.28 2.41
CA THR A 470 -40.44 24.54 1.27
C THR A 470 -39.24 23.59 1.26
N VAL A 471 -38.57 23.52 0.11
CA VAL A 471 -37.26 22.90 -0.05
C VAL A 471 -36.36 23.87 -0.83
N HIS A 472 -35.28 24.34 -0.23
CA HIS A 472 -34.42 25.42 -0.75
C HIS A 472 -35.24 26.67 -1.12
N GLY A 473 -36.28 26.98 -0.35
CA GLY A 473 -37.23 28.07 -0.62
C GLY A 473 -38.27 27.78 -1.71
N ILE A 474 -38.17 26.65 -2.41
CA ILE A 474 -39.14 26.21 -3.42
C ILE A 474 -40.39 25.68 -2.70
N LYS A 475 -41.57 26.19 -3.05
CA LYS A 475 -42.84 25.60 -2.57
C LYS A 475 -43.03 24.23 -3.19
N VAL A 476 -43.29 23.23 -2.35
CA VAL A 476 -43.60 21.85 -2.78
C VAL A 476 -45.00 21.46 -2.27
N ALA A 477 -45.52 20.33 -2.74
CA ALA A 477 -46.86 19.87 -2.37
C ALA A 477 -47.09 19.81 -0.85
N GLU A 478 -48.31 20.13 -0.40
CA GLU A 478 -48.70 20.00 1.01
C GLU A 478 -48.93 18.53 1.39
N GLY A 479 -48.76 18.21 2.68
CA GLY A 479 -49.03 16.87 3.22
C GLY A 479 -48.02 15.78 2.85
N LEU A 480 -46.83 16.13 2.37
CA LEU A 480 -45.76 15.16 2.12
C LEU A 480 -45.33 14.48 3.42
N LYS A 481 -45.08 13.18 3.32
CA LYS A 481 -44.52 12.37 4.40
C LYS A 481 -43.03 12.14 4.19
N GLU A 482 -42.31 11.83 5.27
CA GLU A 482 -40.87 11.54 5.18
C GLU A 482 -40.58 10.42 4.17
N SER A 483 -39.54 10.58 3.38
CA SER A 483 -39.11 9.67 2.33
C SER A 483 -40.11 9.47 1.19
N GLN A 484 -41.13 10.33 1.05
CA GLN A 484 -42.07 10.30 -0.07
C GLN A 484 -41.40 10.85 -1.36
N ALA A 485 -41.71 10.23 -2.50
CA ALA A 485 -41.31 10.77 -3.80
C ALA A 485 -42.01 12.12 -4.06
N PHE A 486 -41.30 13.08 -4.68
CA PHE A 486 -41.90 14.35 -5.09
C PHE A 486 -42.96 14.09 -6.19
N PRO A 487 -44.22 14.54 -6.00
CA PRO A 487 -45.32 14.23 -6.94
C PRO A 487 -45.08 14.73 -8.36
N ASP A 488 -44.47 15.92 -8.50
CA ASP A 488 -44.21 16.56 -9.79
C ASP A 488 -42.87 16.13 -10.42
N GLY A 489 -42.23 15.13 -9.84
CA GLY A 489 -40.92 14.64 -10.25
C GLY A 489 -39.75 15.28 -9.47
N PRO A 490 -38.51 14.92 -9.84
CA PRO A 490 -37.33 15.34 -9.10
C PRO A 490 -37.05 16.84 -9.26
N ILE A 491 -36.56 17.45 -8.18
CA ILE A 491 -36.27 18.87 -8.10
C ILE A 491 -34.77 19.14 -7.98
N TYR A 492 -34.32 20.22 -8.62
CA TYR A 492 -32.95 20.73 -8.52
C TYR A 492 -32.84 21.66 -7.30
N THR A 493 -31.92 21.36 -6.39
CA THR A 493 -31.79 22.02 -5.09
C THR A 493 -30.31 22.34 -4.80
N PRO A 494 -29.71 23.33 -5.47
CA PRO A 494 -28.27 23.55 -5.39
C PRO A 494 -27.79 23.99 -4.01
N SER A 495 -26.51 23.75 -3.74
CA SER A 495 -25.76 24.40 -2.66
C SER A 495 -24.49 25.06 -3.18
N THR A 496 -23.99 26.06 -2.43
CA THR A 496 -22.65 26.60 -2.63
C THR A 496 -21.61 25.53 -2.32
N LYS A 497 -20.45 25.61 -2.97
CA LYS A 497 -19.27 24.81 -2.63
C LYS A 497 -18.33 25.68 -1.80
N ALA A 498 -18.29 25.46 -0.49
CA ALA A 498 -17.49 26.27 0.41
C ALA A 498 -15.98 25.90 0.35
N GLU A 499 -15.11 26.83 0.75
CA GLU A 499 -13.68 26.52 0.92
C GLU A 499 -13.47 25.54 2.08
N GLN A 500 -12.30 24.88 2.09
CA GLN A 500 -12.00 23.80 3.04
C GLN A 500 -11.99 24.33 4.49
N GLY A 501 -13.07 24.06 5.24
CA GLY A 501 -13.24 24.51 6.63
C GLY A 501 -14.63 25.09 6.92
N ASP A 502 -15.35 25.50 5.87
CA ASP A 502 -16.71 26.05 5.95
C ASP A 502 -17.77 25.02 5.51
N HIS A 503 -19.05 25.34 5.75
CA HIS A 503 -20.18 24.47 5.40
C HIS A 503 -20.84 24.92 4.09
N ASP A 504 -21.21 23.95 3.24
CA ASP A 504 -22.01 24.19 2.05
C ASP A 504 -23.39 24.73 2.42
N GLU A 505 -23.83 25.78 1.72
CA GLU A 505 -25.11 26.43 2.00
C GLU A 505 -26.15 26.08 0.93
N ASN A 506 -27.31 25.58 1.37
CA ASN A 506 -28.45 25.36 0.48
C ASN A 506 -28.94 26.70 -0.07
N ILE A 507 -28.99 26.84 -1.39
CA ILE A 507 -29.46 28.05 -2.06
C ILE A 507 -30.67 27.76 -2.95
N HIS A 508 -31.49 28.78 -3.17
CA HIS A 508 -32.57 28.73 -4.15
C HIS A 508 -31.97 28.62 -5.57
N PRO A 509 -32.56 27.85 -6.51
CA PRO A 509 -32.07 27.72 -7.89
C PRO A 509 -31.76 29.05 -8.59
N ASP A 510 -32.60 30.06 -8.38
CA ASP A 510 -32.43 31.41 -8.96
C ASP A 510 -31.10 32.09 -8.56
N LEU A 511 -30.50 31.70 -7.43
CA LEU A 511 -29.21 32.25 -7.00
C LEU A 511 -28.03 31.58 -7.72
N ALA A 512 -28.21 30.40 -8.32
CA ALA A 512 -27.14 29.71 -9.03
C ALA A 512 -26.63 30.53 -10.22
N ALA A 513 -27.52 31.22 -10.94
CA ALA A 513 -27.16 32.07 -12.08
C ALA A 513 -26.21 33.21 -11.70
N ALA A 514 -26.36 33.78 -10.50
CA ALA A 514 -25.45 34.82 -10.00
C ALA A 514 -24.04 34.30 -9.69
N ILE A 515 -23.90 32.99 -9.42
CA ILE A 515 -22.64 32.36 -9.03
C ILE A 515 -21.91 31.79 -10.24
N ILE A 516 -22.61 31.03 -11.09
CA ILE A 516 -22.02 30.30 -12.21
C ILE A 516 -22.32 30.92 -13.58
N GLY A 517 -23.21 31.93 -13.64
CA GLY A 517 -23.61 32.61 -14.87
C GLY A 517 -24.84 31.99 -15.54
N GLU A 518 -25.68 32.86 -16.08
CA GLU A 518 -26.93 32.52 -16.80
C GLU A 518 -26.76 31.44 -17.89
N PRO A 519 -25.71 31.48 -18.75
CA PRO A 519 -25.56 30.50 -19.83
C PRO A 519 -25.35 29.05 -19.35
N TYR A 520 -24.94 28.88 -18.08
CA TYR A 520 -24.61 27.59 -17.49
C TYR A 520 -25.68 27.13 -16.49
N ALA A 521 -26.28 28.05 -15.73
CA ALA A 521 -27.22 27.70 -14.66
C ALA A 521 -28.43 26.88 -15.14
N SER A 522 -29.14 27.35 -16.18
CA SER A 522 -30.29 26.61 -16.74
C SER A 522 -29.87 25.23 -17.27
N LYS A 523 -28.76 25.19 -18.03
CA LYS A 523 -28.24 23.94 -18.60
C LYS A 523 -27.84 22.92 -17.54
N ILE A 524 -27.20 23.36 -16.46
CA ILE A 524 -26.81 22.49 -15.35
C ILE A 524 -28.03 21.99 -14.60
N ALA A 525 -29.02 22.83 -14.34
CA ALA A 525 -30.26 22.41 -13.69
C ALA A 525 -30.99 21.34 -14.54
N GLU A 526 -31.16 21.60 -15.84
CA GLU A 526 -31.80 20.69 -16.80
C GLU A 526 -31.02 19.37 -16.91
N LEU A 527 -29.70 19.45 -17.12
CA LEU A 527 -28.84 18.27 -17.27
C LEU A 527 -28.81 17.44 -15.99
N SER A 528 -28.72 18.06 -14.81
CA SER A 528 -28.73 17.35 -13.53
C SER A 528 -30.02 16.55 -13.33
N ILE A 529 -31.17 17.14 -13.68
CA ILE A 529 -32.46 16.45 -13.62
C ILE A 529 -32.51 15.28 -14.62
N GLN A 530 -31.99 15.46 -15.84
CA GLN A 530 -31.91 14.39 -16.84
C GLN A 530 -31.03 13.23 -16.36
N LEU A 531 -29.81 13.54 -15.87
CA LEU A 531 -28.88 12.56 -15.32
C LEU A 531 -29.51 11.77 -14.17
N TYR A 532 -30.15 12.47 -13.22
CA TYR A 532 -30.84 11.83 -12.12
C TYR A 532 -31.96 10.91 -12.58
N LYS A 533 -32.79 11.32 -13.55
CA LYS A 533 -33.89 10.49 -14.05
C LYS A 533 -33.40 9.19 -14.67
N VAL A 534 -32.39 9.27 -15.55
CA VAL A 534 -31.77 8.09 -16.16
C VAL A 534 -31.19 7.16 -15.09
N ALA A 535 -30.43 7.72 -14.14
CA ALA A 535 -29.81 6.94 -13.09
C ALA A 535 -30.84 6.30 -12.15
N HIS A 536 -31.88 7.04 -11.78
CA HIS A 536 -32.93 6.58 -10.89
C HIS A 536 -33.71 5.43 -11.53
N GLU A 537 -34.10 5.56 -12.80
CA GLU A 537 -34.79 4.49 -13.53
C GLU A 537 -33.94 3.22 -13.62
N TYR A 538 -32.67 3.36 -13.99
CA TYR A 538 -31.72 2.24 -14.04
C TYR A 538 -31.57 1.56 -12.67
N ALA A 539 -31.27 2.31 -11.62
CA ALA A 539 -31.09 1.78 -10.27
C ALA A 539 -32.38 1.13 -9.73
N LEU A 540 -33.54 1.71 -10.02
CA LEU A 540 -34.83 1.19 -9.58
C LEU A 540 -35.12 -0.19 -10.20
N SER A 541 -34.70 -0.42 -11.45
CA SER A 541 -34.76 -1.73 -12.11
C SER A 541 -33.86 -2.78 -11.43
N ARG A 542 -32.83 -2.33 -10.71
CA ARG A 542 -31.87 -3.13 -9.95
C ARG A 542 -32.20 -3.22 -8.46
N GLY A 543 -33.40 -2.79 -8.06
CA GLY A 543 -33.85 -2.86 -6.67
C GLY A 543 -33.23 -1.80 -5.75
N VAL A 544 -32.74 -0.69 -6.30
CA VAL A 544 -32.16 0.44 -5.55
C VAL A 544 -32.93 1.73 -5.86
N ILE A 545 -33.36 2.44 -4.83
CA ILE A 545 -33.94 3.79 -4.94
C ILE A 545 -32.82 4.81 -4.70
N ILE A 546 -32.58 5.68 -5.67
CA ILE A 546 -31.74 6.87 -5.49
C ILE A 546 -32.62 8.00 -4.96
N ALA A 547 -32.54 8.30 -3.66
CA ALA A 547 -33.40 9.32 -3.04
C ALA A 547 -33.00 10.73 -3.47
N ASP A 548 -31.70 11.00 -3.39
CA ASP A 548 -31.04 12.21 -3.89
C ASP A 548 -29.58 11.90 -4.28
N THR A 549 -29.01 12.77 -5.10
CA THR A 549 -27.60 12.71 -5.54
C THR A 549 -27.05 14.12 -5.69
N LYS A 550 -25.73 14.23 -5.58
CA LYS A 550 -24.98 15.43 -5.93
C LYS A 550 -24.14 15.20 -7.18
N PHE A 551 -24.20 16.13 -8.13
CA PHE A 551 -23.27 16.22 -9.25
C PHE A 551 -22.34 17.43 -9.12
N GLU A 552 -21.17 17.34 -9.74
CA GLU A 552 -20.29 18.48 -9.97
C GLU A 552 -20.02 18.63 -11.46
N PHE A 553 -19.91 19.88 -11.91
CA PHE A 553 -19.63 20.22 -13.29
C PHE A 553 -18.41 21.11 -13.38
N GLY A 554 -17.61 20.88 -14.41
CA GLY A 554 -16.54 21.78 -14.82
C GLY A 554 -16.78 22.31 -16.22
N LEU A 555 -16.01 23.33 -16.57
CA LEU A 555 -15.89 23.83 -17.94
C LEU A 555 -14.59 23.35 -18.54
N ASP A 556 -14.67 22.85 -19.76
CA ASP A 556 -13.50 22.61 -20.59
C ASP A 556 -12.83 23.96 -20.90
N PRO A 557 -11.53 24.14 -20.63
CA PRO A 557 -10.87 25.43 -20.73
C PRO A 557 -10.72 25.94 -22.17
N GLU A 558 -10.79 25.05 -23.17
CA GLU A 558 -10.63 25.42 -24.59
C GLU A 558 -11.99 25.74 -25.24
N THR A 559 -13.03 24.97 -24.89
CA THR A 559 -14.34 25.03 -25.56
C THR A 559 -15.42 25.71 -24.72
N ASN A 560 -15.22 25.89 -23.41
CA ASN A 560 -16.23 26.28 -22.42
C ASN A 560 -17.46 25.34 -22.39
N GLU A 561 -17.32 24.10 -22.86
CA GLU A 561 -18.36 23.09 -22.75
C GLU A 561 -18.53 22.61 -21.31
N ILE A 562 -19.77 22.29 -20.92
CA ILE A 562 -20.10 21.71 -19.61
C ILE A 562 -19.67 20.24 -19.61
N VAL A 563 -18.87 19.85 -18.63
CA VAL A 563 -18.36 18.49 -18.45
C VAL A 563 -18.75 17.99 -17.06
N LEU A 564 -19.39 16.82 -17.00
CA LEU A 564 -19.67 16.12 -15.75
C LEU A 564 -18.35 15.64 -15.13
N ALA A 565 -18.11 16.04 -13.88
CA ALA A 565 -16.86 15.80 -13.18
C ALA A 565 -17.09 15.09 -11.85
N ASP A 566 -16.00 14.93 -11.10
CA ASP A 566 -15.97 14.34 -9.76
C ASP A 566 -16.44 12.86 -9.73
N GLU A 567 -16.87 12.36 -8.57
CA GLU A 567 -17.51 11.06 -8.49
C GLU A 567 -19.00 11.17 -8.81
N VAL A 568 -19.57 10.13 -9.40
CA VAL A 568 -20.94 10.18 -9.91
C VAL A 568 -21.73 9.00 -9.36
N LEU A 569 -22.83 9.33 -8.67
CA LEU A 569 -23.84 8.37 -8.20
C LEU A 569 -23.22 7.23 -7.39
N THR A 570 -22.44 7.59 -6.37
CA THR A 570 -21.85 6.64 -5.44
C THR A 570 -22.57 6.72 -4.08
N PRO A 571 -22.39 5.75 -3.16
CA PRO A 571 -22.92 5.88 -1.81
C PRO A 571 -22.32 7.06 -1.00
N ASP A 572 -21.24 7.70 -1.48
CA ASP A 572 -20.70 8.92 -0.87
C ASP A 572 -21.38 10.19 -1.41
N SER A 573 -21.79 10.19 -2.69
CA SER A 573 -22.46 11.34 -3.32
C SER A 573 -23.99 11.23 -3.40
N SER A 574 -24.56 10.09 -3.02
CA SER A 574 -25.99 9.76 -3.14
C SER A 574 -26.54 9.00 -1.94
N ARG A 575 -27.85 9.14 -1.69
CA ARG A 575 -28.58 8.28 -0.76
C ARG A 575 -29.24 7.13 -1.51
N PHE A 576 -28.78 5.91 -1.24
CA PHE A 576 -29.30 4.70 -1.86
C PHE A 576 -30.11 3.86 -0.88
N TRP A 577 -31.36 3.58 -1.22
CA TRP A 577 -32.26 2.77 -0.39
C TRP A 577 -32.59 1.43 -1.08
N PRO A 578 -32.58 0.31 -0.34
CA PRO A 578 -33.12 -0.96 -0.83
C PRO A 578 -34.61 -0.81 -1.14
N LYS A 579 -35.01 -1.06 -2.38
CA LYS A 579 -36.40 -0.94 -2.83
C LYS A 579 -37.34 -1.85 -2.03
N ASP A 580 -36.86 -3.02 -1.63
CA ASP A 580 -37.59 -4.05 -0.89
C ASP A 580 -37.88 -3.66 0.57
N LEU A 581 -37.15 -2.69 1.14
CA LEU A 581 -37.33 -2.21 2.52
C LEU A 581 -37.92 -0.79 2.60
N TYR A 582 -38.22 -0.18 1.45
CA TYR A 582 -38.67 1.19 1.34
C TYR A 582 -40.11 1.38 1.86
N GLU A 583 -40.30 2.39 2.71
CA GLU A 583 -41.62 2.72 3.25
C GLU A 583 -41.78 4.22 3.52
N ILE A 584 -42.89 4.79 3.07
CA ILE A 584 -43.21 6.21 3.26
C ILE A 584 -43.56 6.48 4.74
N GLY A 585 -43.09 7.62 5.26
CA GLY A 585 -43.42 8.11 6.60
C GLY A 585 -42.38 7.77 7.66
N ARG A 586 -41.23 7.21 7.28
CA ARG A 586 -40.09 6.97 8.18
C ARG A 586 -38.75 7.25 7.51
N GLY A 587 -37.69 7.25 8.32
CA GLY A 587 -36.31 7.15 7.82
C GLY A 587 -36.05 5.78 7.20
N GLN A 588 -35.14 5.74 6.22
CA GLN A 588 -34.81 4.52 5.47
C GLN A 588 -33.47 3.96 5.91
N GLN A 589 -33.33 2.64 5.83
CA GLN A 589 -32.01 2.02 5.80
C GLN A 589 -31.32 2.44 4.50
N SER A 590 -30.04 2.75 4.58
CA SER A 590 -29.27 3.22 3.44
C SER A 590 -28.07 2.31 3.19
N PHE A 591 -27.66 2.17 1.94
CA PHE A 591 -26.39 1.53 1.58
C PHE A 591 -25.17 2.44 1.82
N ASP A 592 -25.38 3.59 2.46
CA ASP A 592 -24.34 4.57 2.78
C ASP A 592 -23.77 4.40 4.21
N LYS A 593 -23.21 5.50 4.71
CA LYS A 593 -22.53 5.64 6.00
C LYS A 593 -23.45 5.51 7.23
N GLN A 594 -24.66 4.98 7.11
CA GLN A 594 -25.63 4.96 8.21
C GLN A 594 -25.16 4.10 9.40
N PHE A 595 -24.54 2.93 9.17
CA PHE A 595 -23.97 2.11 10.25
C PHE A 595 -22.89 2.86 11.04
N LEU A 596 -22.00 3.56 10.33
CA LEU A 596 -20.97 4.40 10.94
C LEU A 596 -21.59 5.54 11.76
N ARG A 597 -22.62 6.21 11.23
CA ARG A 597 -23.33 7.31 11.92
C ARG A 597 -24.03 6.84 13.19
N ASP A 598 -24.73 5.71 13.11
CA ASP A 598 -25.46 5.14 14.24
C ASP A 598 -24.49 4.71 15.35
N TRP A 599 -23.40 4.04 14.99
CA TRP A 599 -22.33 3.65 15.92
C TRP A 599 -21.65 4.88 16.56
N LEU A 600 -21.27 5.89 15.77
CA LEU A 600 -20.70 7.13 16.32
C LEU A 600 -21.65 7.82 17.29
N THR A 601 -22.95 7.73 17.05
CA THR A 601 -23.97 8.32 17.94
C THR A 601 -24.14 7.48 19.21
N SER A 602 -24.22 6.16 19.10
CA SER A 602 -24.40 5.27 20.25
C SER A 602 -23.21 5.31 21.21
N GLU A 603 -21.99 5.41 20.67
CA GLU A 603 -20.75 5.48 21.46
C GLU A 603 -20.44 6.90 21.96
N GLY A 604 -21.26 7.90 21.64
CA GLY A 604 -21.00 9.30 22.01
C GLY A 604 -19.73 9.87 21.36
N LEU A 605 -19.39 9.38 20.16
CA LEU A 605 -18.21 9.76 19.37
C LEU A 605 -18.54 10.72 18.21
N LYS A 606 -19.81 11.09 18.04
CA LYS A 606 -20.28 12.03 17.02
C LYS A 606 -19.43 13.30 16.95
N GLY A 607 -18.80 13.54 15.80
CA GLY A 607 -18.01 14.73 15.50
C GLY A 607 -16.67 14.83 16.24
N LYS A 608 -16.23 13.77 16.94
CA LYS A 608 -14.92 13.76 17.60
C LYS A 608 -13.80 13.44 16.59
N PRO A 609 -12.66 14.16 16.61
CA PRO A 609 -11.49 13.83 15.80
C PRO A 609 -10.80 12.56 16.30
N GLY A 610 -9.99 11.93 15.44
CA GLY A 610 -9.18 10.76 15.82
C GLY A 610 -9.99 9.50 16.16
N VAL A 611 -11.25 9.42 15.70
CA VAL A 611 -12.07 8.24 15.95
C VAL A 611 -11.65 7.11 15.02
N ARG A 612 -11.29 5.98 15.63
CA ARG A 612 -11.04 4.70 14.96
C ARG A 612 -12.30 3.84 15.02
N MET A 613 -12.73 3.33 13.87
CA MET A 613 -13.83 2.36 13.81
C MET A 613 -13.37 1.01 14.35
N THR A 614 -14.25 0.26 15.01
CA THR A 614 -13.99 -1.16 15.25
C THR A 614 -13.97 -1.91 13.92
N GLU A 615 -13.27 -3.04 13.89
CA GLU A 615 -13.18 -3.88 12.68
C GLU A 615 -14.58 -4.30 12.19
N GLU A 616 -15.47 -4.67 13.12
CA GLU A 616 -16.86 -5.02 12.82
C GLU A 616 -17.61 -3.90 12.09
N ILE A 617 -17.44 -2.65 12.53
CA ILE A 617 -18.09 -1.49 11.90
C ILE A 617 -17.48 -1.21 10.53
N ALA A 618 -16.15 -1.33 10.39
CA ALA A 618 -15.47 -1.16 9.11
C ALA A 618 -15.93 -2.22 8.08
N GLN A 619 -16.03 -3.48 8.49
CA GLN A 619 -16.49 -4.59 7.65
C GLN A 619 -17.97 -4.46 7.27
N LYS A 620 -18.85 -4.18 8.23
CA LYS A 620 -20.29 -3.95 7.96
C LYS A 620 -20.49 -2.79 6.99
N THR A 621 -19.71 -1.73 7.15
CA THR A 621 -19.75 -0.58 6.24
C THR A 621 -19.24 -0.98 4.86
N SER A 622 -18.08 -1.65 4.75
CA SER A 622 -17.53 -2.15 3.47
C SER A 622 -18.52 -3.05 2.72
N ALA A 623 -19.18 -3.97 3.44
CA ALA A 623 -20.20 -4.85 2.87
C ALA A 623 -21.37 -4.07 2.24
N LYS A 624 -21.76 -2.92 2.80
CA LYS A 624 -22.82 -2.08 2.23
C LYS A 624 -22.40 -1.33 0.98
N TYR A 625 -21.15 -0.83 0.94
CA TYR A 625 -20.59 -0.28 -0.30
C TYR A 625 -20.52 -1.36 -1.40
N ARG A 626 -20.12 -2.58 -1.05
CA ARG A 626 -20.07 -3.69 -1.99
C ARG A 626 -21.47 -4.06 -2.49
N GLU A 627 -22.44 -4.20 -1.59
CA GLU A 627 -23.82 -4.52 -1.96
C GLU A 627 -24.41 -3.45 -2.91
N ALA A 628 -24.18 -2.17 -2.64
CA ALA A 628 -24.59 -1.09 -3.55
C ALA A 628 -23.91 -1.22 -4.91
N TRP A 629 -22.59 -1.41 -4.93
CA TRP A 629 -21.83 -1.60 -6.17
C TRP A 629 -22.35 -2.80 -6.96
N GLU A 630 -22.52 -3.97 -6.34
CA GLU A 630 -23.03 -5.20 -6.98
C GLU A 630 -24.43 -5.01 -7.59
N ARG A 631 -25.35 -4.36 -6.86
CA ARG A 631 -26.70 -4.09 -7.41
C ARG A 631 -26.64 -3.17 -8.63
N ILE A 632 -25.83 -2.11 -8.56
CA ILE A 632 -25.70 -1.16 -9.67
C ILE A 632 -24.98 -1.79 -10.87
N THR A 633 -23.82 -2.40 -10.68
CA THR A 633 -22.98 -2.90 -11.78
C THR A 633 -23.38 -4.28 -12.28
N GLY A 634 -24.00 -5.11 -11.43
CA GLY A 634 -24.32 -6.51 -11.71
C GLY A 634 -23.29 -7.51 -11.20
N GLY A 635 -22.30 -7.05 -10.43
CA GLY A 635 -21.14 -7.86 -10.04
C GLY A 635 -20.09 -7.94 -11.15
N LEU A 636 -18.94 -8.54 -10.85
CA LEU A 636 -17.89 -8.87 -11.82
C LEU A 636 -18.26 -10.15 -12.59
#